data_AF-A0A376S073-F1
#
_entry.id   AF-A0A376S073-F1
#
_cell.length_a   1.000
_cell.length_b   1.000
_cell.length_c   1.000
_cell.angle_alpha   90.00
_cell.angle_beta   90.00
_cell.angle_gamma   90.00
#
_symmetry.space_group_name_H-M   'P 1'
#
loop_
_entity.id
_entity.type
_entity.pdbx_description
1 polymer ?
#
loop_
_entity_poly.entity_id
_entity_poly.type
_entity_poly.pdbx_seq_one_letter_code
_entity_poly.pdbx_strand_id
1 'polypeptide(L)'
;MADSSGQHQDEGSTLTKTGAGTLELTASGTTQSAVRVEEGTLKGDVADILPYASSLWVGDGATFVTGADQDIQSIDAISSGTIDISDGTVLRLTGQDTSVALNASLFNGDGTLVNATDGVTLTGELNTNLETDSLTYLSNVTVNGNLTNTSGAVSLQNGVAGDTLTVNGDYTGGGTLLLDSELNGDDSVSDQLVMNGNTAGNTTVVVNSITGIGEPTSTGIKVVDFAADPTQFQNNAQFSLAGSGYVNMGAYDYTLVEDNNDWYLRSQEVTPPSPPDPDPTPDPDPTPDPDPTPDPEPTPAYQPVLNAKVGGYLNNLRAANQAFMMERRDHAGGDGQTLNLRVIGGDYHYTAAGQLAQHEDTSTVQLSGDLFSGRWGTDGEWMLGIVGGYSDNQGDSRSNMTGTCADNQNHGYAVGLTSSWFQHGNQKQGAWLDSWLQYAWFSNDVSEQEDGTDHYHSSGIIASLEAGYQWLPGRGVVIEPQAQVIYQGVQQDDFTAANRARVSQSQGDDIQTRLGLHSEWRTAVHVIPTLDLNYYHDPHSTEIEEDGSTISDDAVKQRGEIKVGVTGNISQRVSLRGSVAWQKGSDDFAQTAGFLSMTVKW
;
A
#
# COMPACT_ATOMS: atom_id res chain seq x y z
N MET A 1 34.74 -30.95 15.04
CA MET A 1 34.63 -29.61 14.40
C MET A 1 34.96 -28.59 15.47
N ALA A 2 36.02 -27.80 15.28
CA ALA A 2 36.38 -26.75 16.25
C ALA A 2 35.24 -25.73 16.30
N ASP A 3 34.69 -25.48 17.49
CA ASP A 3 33.78 -24.37 17.68
C ASP A 3 34.58 -23.13 18.11
N SER A 4 34.11 -21.98 17.67
CA SER A 4 34.53 -20.62 18.04
C SER A 4 34.51 -20.30 19.54
N SER A 5 34.00 -21.21 20.38
CA SER A 5 33.71 -20.94 21.79
C SER A 5 34.92 -21.14 22.70
N GLY A 6 36.02 -21.70 22.14
CA GLY A 6 37.20 -22.12 22.88
C GLY A 6 36.92 -23.26 23.87
N GLN A 7 35.73 -23.88 23.86
CA GLN A 7 35.31 -24.92 24.81
C GLN A 7 35.40 -26.34 24.24
N HIS A 8 35.36 -26.51 22.91
CA HIS A 8 35.57 -27.82 22.30
C HIS A 8 37.06 -28.14 22.12
N GLN A 9 37.46 -29.33 22.58
CA GLN A 9 38.77 -29.89 22.24
C GLN A 9 38.83 -30.05 20.72
N ASP A 10 39.73 -29.33 20.08
CA ASP A 10 40.10 -29.55 18.68
C ASP A 10 40.35 -31.05 18.49
N GLU A 11 39.60 -31.71 17.61
CA GLU A 11 39.77 -33.14 17.34
C GLU A 11 41.08 -33.45 16.55
N GLY A 12 42.00 -32.46 16.49
CA GLY A 12 43.31 -32.47 15.84
C GLY A 12 44.38 -31.76 16.69
N SER A 13 45.61 -31.69 16.16
CA SER A 13 46.74 -31.03 16.83
C SER A 13 46.55 -29.52 16.99
N THR A 14 47.15 -28.90 18.01
CA THR A 14 47.22 -27.43 18.16
C THR A 14 48.62 -26.93 17.82
N LEU A 15 48.72 -25.86 17.01
CA LEU A 15 49.95 -25.09 16.83
C LEU A 15 49.92 -23.88 17.76
N THR A 16 50.81 -23.86 18.76
CA THR A 16 50.94 -22.71 19.67
C THR A 16 52.23 -21.94 19.40
N LYS A 17 52.10 -20.66 19.07
CA LYS A 17 53.20 -19.71 18.98
C LYS A 17 53.33 -18.94 20.29
N THR A 18 54.45 -19.12 20.99
CA THR A 18 54.82 -18.39 22.22
C THR A 18 56.12 -17.59 22.04
N GLY A 19 56.46 -16.75 23.03
CA GLY A 19 57.65 -15.91 23.05
C GLY A 19 57.57 -14.69 22.13
N ALA A 20 58.27 -13.61 22.50
CA ALA A 20 58.16 -12.30 21.84
C ALA A 20 58.65 -12.23 20.36
N GLY A 21 59.34 -13.26 19.86
CA GLY A 21 59.89 -13.25 18.50
C GLY A 21 58.85 -13.52 17.40
N THR A 22 59.27 -13.38 16.15
CA THR A 22 58.48 -13.74 14.97
C THR A 22 58.75 -15.19 14.57
N LEU A 23 57.67 -15.97 14.37
CA LEU A 23 57.71 -17.25 13.68
C LEU A 23 57.10 -17.07 12.30
N GLU A 24 57.87 -17.36 11.26
CA GLU A 24 57.43 -17.27 9.87
C GLU A 24 57.20 -18.68 9.31
N LEU A 25 56.03 -18.91 8.74
CA LEU A 25 55.67 -20.16 8.07
C LEU A 25 55.77 -19.97 6.56
N THR A 26 56.70 -20.71 5.96
CA THR A 26 57.04 -20.59 4.53
C THR A 26 56.47 -21.73 3.68
N ALA A 27 55.55 -22.51 4.23
CA ALA A 27 54.89 -23.63 3.55
C ALA A 27 53.45 -23.75 4.05
N SER A 28 52.53 -24.09 3.14
CA SER A 28 51.11 -24.26 3.47
C SER A 28 50.90 -25.39 4.48
N GLY A 29 49.90 -25.23 5.34
CA GLY A 29 49.45 -26.26 6.25
C GLY A 29 48.74 -27.39 5.51
N THR A 30 48.81 -28.61 6.04
CA THR A 30 48.22 -29.81 5.40
C THR A 30 47.24 -30.55 6.28
N THR A 31 47.08 -30.14 7.55
CA THR A 31 46.25 -30.80 8.55
C THR A 31 45.45 -29.78 9.34
N GLN A 32 44.19 -30.09 9.63
CA GLN A 32 43.34 -29.27 10.50
C GLN A 32 44.01 -29.11 11.86
N SER A 33 44.16 -27.88 12.33
CA SER A 33 44.77 -27.60 13.62
C SER A 33 44.28 -26.27 14.14
N ALA A 34 43.91 -26.19 15.42
CA ALA A 34 43.76 -24.87 16.02
C ALA A 34 45.11 -24.18 16.10
N VAL A 35 45.13 -22.89 15.82
CA VAL A 35 46.32 -22.07 15.88
C VAL A 35 46.13 -21.02 16.94
N ARG A 36 47.06 -21.01 17.90
CA ARG A 36 47.07 -20.06 19.01
C ARG A 36 48.33 -19.23 18.94
N VAL A 37 48.19 -17.92 18.82
CA VAL A 37 49.29 -16.96 18.94
C VAL A 37 49.19 -16.34 20.32
N GLU A 38 49.94 -16.88 21.29
CA GLU A 38 49.92 -16.41 22.68
C GLU A 38 50.81 -15.17 22.88
N GLU A 39 51.96 -15.12 22.20
CA GLU A 39 52.92 -14.02 22.30
C GLU A 39 53.71 -13.83 20.99
N GLY A 40 54.17 -12.59 20.77
CA GLY A 40 54.99 -12.23 19.61
C GLY A 40 54.19 -12.30 18.31
N THR A 41 54.87 -12.63 17.20
CA THR A 41 54.25 -12.63 15.87
C THR A 41 54.26 -14.00 15.22
N LEU A 42 53.12 -14.44 14.68
CA LEU A 42 53.04 -15.51 13.70
C LEU A 42 52.80 -14.88 12.31
N LYS A 43 53.67 -15.16 11.35
CA LYS A 43 53.58 -14.60 9.99
C LYS A 43 53.45 -15.73 8.95
N GLY A 44 52.49 -15.59 8.03
CA GLY A 44 52.45 -16.38 6.80
C GLY A 44 53.32 -15.76 5.72
N ASP A 45 54.14 -16.56 5.05
CA ASP A 45 54.89 -16.15 3.84
C ASP A 45 54.32 -16.81 2.57
N VAL A 46 53.34 -17.71 2.74
CA VAL A 46 52.64 -18.42 1.67
C VAL A 46 51.16 -18.57 2.02
N ALA A 47 50.35 -18.88 1.01
CA ALA A 47 48.91 -19.07 1.22
C ALA A 47 48.61 -20.29 2.10
N ASP A 48 47.52 -20.20 2.86
CA ASP A 48 46.95 -21.28 3.68
C ASP A 48 47.98 -21.94 4.62
N ILE A 49 48.80 -21.14 5.29
CA ILE A 49 49.62 -21.64 6.41
C ILE A 49 48.73 -22.17 7.54
N LEU A 50 47.52 -21.64 7.62
CA LEU A 50 46.40 -22.15 8.40
C LEU A 50 45.45 -22.84 7.41
N PRO A 51 45.37 -24.18 7.37
CA PRO A 51 44.51 -24.84 6.39
C PRO A 51 43.04 -24.55 6.68
N TYR A 52 42.22 -24.41 5.63
CA TYR A 52 40.79 -24.06 5.59
C TYR A 52 39.90 -24.45 6.78
N ALA A 53 40.12 -25.60 7.41
CA ALA A 53 39.34 -26.09 8.56
C ALA A 53 39.98 -25.80 9.93
N SER A 54 40.76 -24.73 10.03
CA SER A 54 41.48 -24.33 11.23
C SER A 54 40.82 -23.12 11.90
N SER A 55 40.82 -23.12 13.23
CA SER A 55 40.48 -21.95 14.04
C SER A 55 41.74 -21.17 14.41
N LEU A 56 41.64 -19.84 14.47
CA LEU A 56 42.72 -18.97 14.91
C LEU A 56 42.31 -18.21 16.17
N TRP A 57 43.17 -18.23 17.18
CA TRP A 57 43.09 -17.38 18.36
C TRP A 57 44.36 -16.53 18.49
N VAL A 58 44.19 -15.23 18.71
CA VAL A 58 45.32 -14.29 18.92
C VAL A 58 45.16 -13.63 20.30
N GLY A 59 46.13 -13.91 21.18
CA GLY A 59 46.17 -13.40 22.54
C GLY A 59 46.56 -11.92 22.62
N ASP A 60 46.31 -11.32 23.78
CA ASP A 60 46.66 -9.93 24.07
C ASP A 60 48.14 -9.63 23.80
N GLY A 61 48.41 -8.54 23.06
CA GLY A 61 49.74 -8.14 22.64
C GLY A 61 50.43 -9.07 21.63
N ALA A 62 49.78 -10.13 21.16
CA ALA A 62 50.26 -10.97 20.08
C ALA A 62 49.75 -10.49 18.70
N THR A 63 50.44 -10.90 17.64
CA THR A 63 50.08 -10.52 16.27
C THR A 63 50.09 -11.73 15.34
N PHE A 64 49.03 -11.89 14.56
CA PHE A 64 49.03 -12.71 13.36
C PHE A 64 49.17 -11.80 12.15
N VAL A 65 50.10 -12.09 11.24
CA VAL A 65 50.30 -11.37 9.97
C VAL A 65 50.03 -12.34 8.83
N THR A 66 49.11 -11.99 7.92
CA THR A 66 48.74 -12.89 6.81
C THR A 66 49.91 -13.15 5.85
N GLY A 67 50.53 -12.08 5.35
CA GLY A 67 51.64 -12.05 4.36
C GLY A 67 51.35 -12.70 3.00
N ALA A 68 50.35 -13.56 2.90
CA ALA A 68 49.72 -14.12 1.71
C ALA A 68 48.28 -14.51 2.06
N ASP A 69 47.45 -14.85 1.06
CA ASP A 69 46.04 -15.19 1.28
C ASP A 69 45.84 -16.35 2.25
N GLN A 70 44.92 -16.19 3.21
CA GLN A 70 44.57 -17.21 4.19
C GLN A 70 43.08 -17.48 4.14
N ASP A 71 42.70 -18.71 3.82
CA ASP A 71 41.33 -19.18 4.04
C ASP A 71 41.29 -19.97 5.36
N ILE A 72 40.50 -19.51 6.32
CA ILE A 72 40.33 -20.18 7.63
C ILE A 72 38.86 -20.44 7.93
N GLN A 73 38.61 -21.35 8.87
CA GLN A 73 37.25 -21.66 9.28
C GLN A 73 36.71 -20.51 10.12
N SER A 74 37.43 -20.16 11.18
CA SER A 74 36.94 -19.21 12.18
C SER A 74 38.06 -18.50 12.95
N ILE A 75 37.73 -17.32 13.45
CA ILE A 75 38.45 -16.63 14.51
C ILE A 75 37.71 -16.93 15.83
N ASP A 76 38.48 -17.31 16.85
CA ASP A 76 37.97 -17.42 18.20
C ASP A 76 37.60 -16.01 18.72
N ALA A 77 36.34 -15.83 19.11
CA ALA A 77 35.76 -14.54 19.51
C ALA A 77 36.40 -13.96 20.79
N ILE A 78 37.10 -14.77 21.59
CA ILE A 78 37.88 -14.29 22.75
C ILE A 78 39.30 -13.85 22.38
N SER A 79 39.64 -13.73 21.10
CA SER A 79 40.89 -13.10 20.65
C SER A 79 40.92 -11.64 21.09
N SER A 80 42.11 -11.16 21.45
CA SER A 80 42.32 -9.79 21.93
C SER A 80 43.61 -9.16 21.41
N GLY A 81 44.36 -9.86 20.57
CA GLY A 81 45.54 -9.32 19.90
C GLY A 81 45.22 -8.67 18.55
N THR A 82 46.21 -8.67 17.66
CA THR A 82 46.12 -8.04 16.34
C THR A 82 46.18 -9.09 15.23
N ILE A 83 45.26 -9.00 14.28
CA ILE A 83 45.30 -9.69 12.99
C ILE A 83 45.62 -8.62 11.94
N ASP A 84 46.84 -8.62 11.44
CA ASP A 84 47.34 -7.70 10.42
C ASP A 84 47.23 -8.36 9.05
N ILE A 85 46.24 -7.94 8.26
CA ILE A 85 46.01 -8.39 6.90
C ILE A 85 46.89 -7.56 5.98
N SER A 86 47.94 -8.18 5.48
CA SER A 86 48.93 -7.54 4.62
C SER A 86 48.31 -7.00 3.32
N ASP A 87 48.86 -5.90 2.83
CA ASP A 87 48.44 -5.27 1.58
C ASP A 87 48.37 -6.27 0.41
N GLY A 88 47.29 -6.21 -0.36
CA GLY A 88 47.01 -7.10 -1.48
C GLY A 88 46.72 -8.56 -1.11
N THR A 89 46.50 -8.87 0.16
CA THR A 89 46.15 -10.23 0.64
C THR A 89 44.75 -10.30 1.22
N VAL A 90 44.19 -11.51 1.24
CA VAL A 90 42.86 -11.82 1.78
C VAL A 90 42.97 -12.67 3.04
N LEU A 91 42.15 -12.37 4.05
CA LEU A 91 41.77 -13.31 5.10
C LEU A 91 40.29 -13.65 4.94
N ARG A 92 39.97 -14.90 4.57
CA ARG A 92 38.57 -15.33 4.39
C ARG A 92 38.10 -16.19 5.55
N LEU A 93 36.89 -15.89 6.04
CA LEU A 93 36.19 -16.67 7.05
C LEU A 93 35.10 -17.54 6.41
N THR A 94 35.22 -18.86 6.58
CA THR A 94 34.42 -19.84 5.81
C THR A 94 33.45 -20.66 6.64
N GLY A 95 33.54 -20.56 7.97
CA GLY A 95 32.63 -21.22 8.90
C GLY A 95 32.69 -20.57 10.28
N GLN A 96 32.60 -19.24 10.32
CA GLN A 96 32.58 -18.47 11.57
C GLN A 96 31.31 -18.81 12.36
N ASP A 97 31.41 -18.83 13.69
CA ASP A 97 30.23 -18.96 14.54
C ASP A 97 29.46 -17.64 14.57
N THR A 98 28.17 -17.75 14.30
CA THR A 98 27.23 -16.62 14.17
C THR A 98 26.45 -16.37 15.44
N SER A 99 26.60 -17.21 16.46
CA SER A 99 25.99 -17.01 17.78
C SER A 99 26.72 -16.01 18.66
N VAL A 100 27.94 -15.60 18.26
CA VAL A 100 28.79 -14.67 18.99
C VAL A 100 29.32 -13.59 18.04
N ALA A 101 29.25 -12.33 18.47
CA ALA A 101 29.81 -11.22 17.72
C ALA A 101 31.34 -11.23 17.75
N LEU A 102 31.97 -10.92 16.60
CA LEU A 102 33.41 -10.78 16.48
C LEU A 102 33.81 -9.31 16.59
N ASN A 103 34.80 -9.03 17.41
CA ASN A 103 35.33 -7.68 17.55
C ASN A 103 36.13 -7.30 16.29
N ALA A 104 35.64 -6.33 15.53
CA ALA A 104 36.25 -5.87 14.29
C ALA A 104 37.64 -5.23 14.50
N SER A 105 37.92 -4.70 15.70
CA SER A 105 39.22 -4.06 16.00
C SER A 105 40.40 -5.03 16.02
N LEU A 106 40.13 -6.33 15.99
CA LEU A 106 41.15 -7.36 15.77
C LEU A 106 41.83 -7.17 14.41
N PHE A 107 41.10 -6.77 13.38
CA PHE A 107 41.59 -6.74 12.01
C PHE A 107 42.16 -5.36 11.65
N ASN A 108 43.38 -5.37 11.15
CA ASN A 108 44.17 -4.19 10.82
C ASN A 108 44.89 -4.42 9.48
N GLY A 109 45.44 -3.36 8.89
CA GLY A 109 46.26 -3.43 7.69
C GLY A 109 45.47 -3.16 6.40
N ASP A 110 46.18 -3.10 5.28
CA ASP A 110 45.63 -2.64 3.99
C ASP A 110 45.03 -3.78 3.13
N GLY A 111 45.04 -5.03 3.63
CA GLY A 111 44.42 -6.17 2.97
C GLY A 111 42.89 -6.21 3.10
N THR A 112 42.29 -7.39 2.87
CA THR A 112 40.83 -7.55 2.89
C THR A 112 40.40 -8.70 3.80
N LEU A 113 39.49 -8.41 4.74
CA LEU A 113 38.69 -9.42 5.41
C LEU A 113 37.50 -9.80 4.51
N VAL A 114 37.37 -11.08 4.19
CA VAL A 114 36.22 -11.61 3.43
C VAL A 114 35.34 -12.44 4.34
N ASN A 115 34.07 -12.04 4.50
CA ASN A 115 33.07 -12.90 5.12
C ASN A 115 32.38 -13.77 4.06
N ALA A 116 32.63 -15.08 4.11
CA ALA A 116 31.95 -16.09 3.31
C ALA A 116 31.00 -16.98 4.15
N THR A 117 30.66 -16.55 5.36
CA THR A 117 29.74 -17.26 6.27
C THR A 117 28.47 -16.45 6.47
N ASP A 118 27.32 -17.11 6.31
CA ASP A 118 26.01 -16.48 6.45
C ASP A 118 25.66 -16.19 7.91
N GLY A 119 25.51 -14.92 8.26
CA GLY A 119 25.06 -14.45 9.58
C GLY A 119 26.18 -13.99 10.54
N VAL A 120 27.39 -13.70 10.04
CA VAL A 120 28.47 -13.19 10.91
C VAL A 120 28.13 -11.80 11.43
N THR A 121 28.35 -11.57 12.71
CA THR A 121 28.20 -10.25 13.33
C THR A 121 29.57 -9.66 13.63
N LEU A 122 29.85 -8.45 13.11
CA LEU A 122 31.02 -7.66 13.48
C LEU A 122 30.60 -6.49 14.36
N THR A 123 31.45 -6.11 15.32
CA THR A 123 31.21 -4.95 16.20
C THR A 123 32.46 -4.11 16.36
N GLY A 124 32.31 -2.78 16.45
CA GLY A 124 33.41 -1.85 16.67
C GLY A 124 34.01 -1.31 15.37
N GLU A 125 35.31 -1.01 15.39
CA GLU A 125 36.02 -0.41 14.26
C GLU A 125 36.86 -1.46 13.53
N LEU A 126 36.63 -1.65 12.23
CA LEU A 126 37.42 -2.50 11.35
C LEU A 126 38.53 -1.66 10.70
N ASN A 127 39.80 -1.92 11.01
CA ASN A 127 40.94 -1.15 10.50
C ASN A 127 41.56 -1.73 9.23
N THR A 128 40.71 -2.24 8.33
CA THR A 128 41.08 -2.89 7.06
C THR A 128 39.90 -2.86 6.08
N ASN A 129 40.05 -3.44 4.88
CA ASN A 129 38.95 -3.55 3.93
C ASN A 129 38.01 -4.71 4.30
N LEU A 130 36.72 -4.57 3.98
CA LEU A 130 35.71 -5.60 4.15
C LEU A 130 35.09 -6.00 2.80
N GLU A 131 34.98 -7.30 2.57
CA GLU A 131 34.19 -7.89 1.50
C GLU A 131 33.16 -8.85 2.10
N THR A 132 31.92 -8.74 1.63
CA THR A 132 30.79 -9.55 2.12
C THR A 132 30.21 -10.39 0.97
N ASP A 133 30.45 -11.70 1.04
CA ASP A 133 29.90 -12.70 0.10
C ASP A 133 28.58 -13.31 0.63
N SER A 134 28.22 -13.04 1.89
CA SER A 134 27.06 -13.59 2.60
C SER A 134 26.52 -12.57 3.61
N LEU A 135 25.42 -12.89 4.32
CA LEU A 135 24.83 -11.99 5.30
C LEU A 135 25.84 -11.62 6.40
N THR A 136 26.06 -10.33 6.59
CA THR A 136 26.94 -9.76 7.61
C THR A 136 26.21 -8.68 8.38
N TYR A 137 26.13 -8.82 9.71
CA TYR A 137 25.51 -7.84 10.60
C TYR A 137 26.53 -6.79 11.04
N LEU A 138 26.24 -5.51 10.78
CA LEU A 138 27.14 -4.37 10.93
C LEU A 138 26.52 -3.16 11.67
N SER A 139 25.67 -3.41 12.67
CA SER A 139 25.09 -2.35 13.52
C SER A 139 26.17 -1.55 14.25
N ASN A 140 26.24 -0.23 14.03
CA ASN A 140 27.23 0.68 14.63
C ASN A 140 28.69 0.30 14.36
N VAL A 141 28.98 -0.20 13.15
CA VAL A 141 30.34 -0.54 12.72
C VAL A 141 30.95 0.58 11.88
N THR A 142 32.24 0.84 12.11
CA THR A 142 33.04 1.70 11.24
C THR A 142 34.04 0.85 10.48
N VAL A 143 34.02 0.92 9.15
CA VAL A 143 35.03 0.33 8.26
C VAL A 143 36.00 1.43 7.87
N ASN A 144 37.23 1.39 8.40
CA ASN A 144 38.29 2.35 8.10
C ASN A 144 38.98 2.12 6.74
N GLY A 145 38.60 1.06 6.02
CA GLY A 145 38.98 0.79 4.64
C GLY A 145 37.79 0.80 3.68
N ASN A 146 37.93 0.09 2.56
CA ASN A 146 36.88 -0.08 1.56
C ASN A 146 35.83 -1.11 2.01
N LEU A 147 34.58 -0.94 1.58
CA LEU A 147 33.51 -1.93 1.73
C LEU A 147 33.03 -2.41 0.36
N THR A 148 33.15 -3.72 0.12
CA THR A 148 32.64 -4.39 -1.08
C THR A 148 31.49 -5.32 -0.73
N ASN A 149 30.31 -5.05 -1.27
CA ASN A 149 29.14 -5.91 -1.19
C ASN A 149 28.50 -6.03 -2.58
N THR A 150 29.07 -6.90 -3.42
CA THR A 150 28.63 -7.07 -4.82
C THR A 150 27.55 -8.12 -5.00
N SER A 151 27.43 -9.07 -4.07
CA SER A 151 26.44 -10.16 -4.13
C SER A 151 25.93 -10.67 -2.79
N GLY A 152 26.54 -10.25 -1.67
CA GLY A 152 26.12 -10.60 -0.32
C GLY A 152 25.01 -9.70 0.23
N ALA A 153 24.93 -9.67 1.56
CA ALA A 153 23.98 -8.83 2.28
C ALA A 153 24.67 -8.19 3.49
N VAL A 154 24.45 -6.89 3.66
CA VAL A 154 24.83 -6.13 4.84
C VAL A 154 23.57 -5.78 5.60
N SER A 155 23.49 -6.16 6.88
CA SER A 155 22.32 -5.90 7.71
C SER A 155 22.69 -5.02 8.90
N LEU A 156 21.96 -3.94 9.08
CA LEU A 156 21.93 -3.17 10.33
C LEU A 156 20.77 -3.61 11.22
N GLN A 157 19.85 -4.43 10.68
CA GLN A 157 18.66 -4.87 11.41
C GLN A 157 19.00 -5.64 12.68
N ASN A 158 18.58 -5.08 13.81
CA ASN A 158 18.67 -5.70 15.13
C ASN A 158 17.36 -5.56 15.94
N GLY A 159 16.29 -5.07 15.30
CA GLY A 159 14.99 -4.79 15.90
C GLY A 159 14.88 -3.39 16.49
N VAL A 160 15.87 -2.52 16.29
CA VAL A 160 15.91 -1.13 16.78
C VAL A 160 16.49 -0.26 15.67
N ALA A 161 15.78 0.82 15.33
CA ALA A 161 16.28 1.80 14.36
C ALA A 161 17.32 2.75 14.99
N GLY A 162 18.22 3.26 14.15
CA GLY A 162 19.17 4.32 14.50
C GLY A 162 20.63 3.89 14.48
N ASP A 163 20.92 2.68 14.00
CA ASP A 163 22.28 2.22 13.82
C ASP A 163 22.97 2.91 12.63
N THR A 164 24.28 3.07 12.71
CA THR A 164 25.07 3.63 11.61
C THR A 164 26.17 2.68 11.15
N LEU A 165 26.22 2.41 9.85
CA LEU A 165 27.40 1.80 9.21
C LEU A 165 28.20 2.92 8.54
N THR A 166 29.42 3.16 9.01
CA THR A 166 30.32 4.17 8.43
C THR A 166 31.40 3.51 7.59
N VAL A 167 31.55 3.92 6.34
CA VAL A 167 32.62 3.49 5.43
C VAL A 167 33.55 4.68 5.16
N ASN A 168 34.79 4.59 5.61
CA ASN A 168 35.78 5.66 5.45
C ASN A 168 36.63 5.53 4.17
N GLY A 169 36.63 4.35 3.53
CA GLY A 169 37.15 4.14 2.18
C GLY A 169 36.06 4.17 1.11
N ASP A 170 36.34 3.53 -0.02
CA ASP A 170 35.40 3.42 -1.13
C ASP A 170 34.31 2.37 -0.85
N TYR A 171 33.08 2.64 -1.29
CA TYR A 171 31.94 1.71 -1.23
C TYR A 171 31.62 1.15 -2.61
N THR A 172 31.61 -0.18 -2.74
CA THR A 172 31.19 -0.87 -3.97
C THR A 172 30.00 -1.77 -3.68
N GLY A 173 28.82 -1.34 -4.15
CA GLY A 173 27.55 -2.05 -4.04
C GLY A 173 27.24 -3.00 -5.20
N GLY A 174 26.16 -3.75 -5.05
CA GLY A 174 25.72 -4.82 -5.95
C GLY A 174 24.82 -5.85 -5.24
N GLY A 175 25.01 -6.00 -3.93
CA GLY A 175 24.23 -6.83 -3.03
C GLY A 175 23.10 -6.08 -2.32
N THR A 176 22.68 -6.61 -1.17
CA THR A 176 21.55 -6.09 -0.38
C THR A 176 22.01 -5.32 0.86
N LEU A 177 21.33 -4.22 1.18
CA LEU A 177 21.42 -3.48 2.44
C LEU A 177 20.09 -3.62 3.19
N LEU A 178 20.12 -4.11 4.42
CA LEU A 178 18.94 -4.28 5.25
C LEU A 178 18.98 -3.27 6.42
N LEU A 179 17.90 -2.50 6.57
CA LEU A 179 17.78 -1.40 7.52
C LEU A 179 16.51 -1.56 8.37
N ASP A 180 16.57 -1.13 9.62
CA ASP A 180 15.40 -0.88 10.48
C ASP A 180 15.04 0.62 10.42
N SER A 181 13.75 0.94 10.30
CA SER A 181 13.28 2.32 10.22
C SER A 181 11.96 2.50 10.97
N GLU A 182 11.78 3.67 11.60
CA GLU A 182 10.47 4.17 12.02
C GLU A 182 9.82 4.93 10.85
N LEU A 183 8.49 4.91 10.75
CA LEU A 183 7.75 5.56 9.66
C LEU A 183 6.66 6.49 10.21
N ASN A 184 7.08 7.60 10.82
CA ASN A 184 6.25 8.64 11.46
C ASN A 184 6.59 10.05 10.94
N GLY A 185 6.89 10.19 9.65
CA GLY A 185 7.23 11.47 9.04
C GLY A 185 8.73 11.79 9.07
N ASP A 186 9.09 13.05 8.84
CA ASP A 186 10.47 13.47 8.53
C ASP A 186 11.49 13.21 9.65
N ASP A 187 11.07 13.31 10.91
CA ASP A 187 11.95 13.17 12.09
C ASP A 187 12.11 11.70 12.55
N SER A 188 11.67 10.73 11.74
CA SER A 188 11.72 9.31 12.09
C SER A 188 13.16 8.81 12.25
N VAL A 189 13.39 7.98 13.26
CA VAL A 189 14.69 7.34 13.47
C VAL A 189 14.85 6.21 12.45
N SER A 190 16.00 6.15 11.79
CA SER A 190 16.32 5.10 10.82
C SER A 190 17.78 4.69 10.93
N ASP A 191 18.04 3.43 10.62
CA ASP A 191 19.38 2.98 10.31
C ASP A 191 19.93 3.69 9.08
N GLN A 192 21.25 3.87 9.05
CA GLN A 192 21.92 4.70 8.06
C GLN A 192 23.24 4.09 7.57
N LEU A 193 23.45 4.14 6.25
CA LEU A 193 24.76 3.94 5.62
C LEU A 193 25.43 5.30 5.38
N VAL A 194 26.61 5.52 5.94
CA VAL A 194 27.43 6.74 5.76
C VAL A 194 28.67 6.41 4.95
N MET A 195 28.89 7.12 3.84
CA MET A 195 30.00 6.89 2.90
C MET A 195 30.88 8.13 2.77
N ASN A 196 32.19 7.97 3.07
CA ASN A 196 33.17 9.06 3.02
C ASN A 196 34.19 8.94 1.86
N GLY A 197 34.07 7.93 1.01
CA GLY A 197 34.93 7.72 -0.17
C GLY A 197 34.15 7.71 -1.50
N ASN A 198 34.75 7.18 -2.57
CA ASN A 198 34.04 6.99 -3.84
C ASN A 198 33.01 5.88 -3.71
N THR A 199 31.89 6.02 -4.42
CA THR A 199 30.81 5.03 -4.42
C THR A 199 30.57 4.50 -5.83
N ALA A 200 30.22 3.22 -5.95
CA ALA A 200 29.86 2.59 -7.21
C ALA A 200 28.90 1.41 -7.00
N GLY A 201 28.19 1.02 -8.07
CA GLY A 201 27.33 -0.17 -8.09
C GLY A 201 25.90 0.09 -7.64
N ASN A 202 25.05 -0.92 -7.77
CA ASN A 202 23.61 -0.81 -7.50
C ASN A 202 23.27 -1.64 -6.27
N THR A 203 22.77 -1.02 -5.20
CA THR A 203 22.44 -1.70 -3.95
C THR A 203 20.94 -1.83 -3.80
N THR A 204 20.45 -3.04 -3.53
CA THR A 204 19.05 -3.25 -3.16
C THR A 204 18.87 -2.95 -1.68
N VAL A 205 17.90 -2.10 -1.34
CA VAL A 205 17.59 -1.72 0.05
C VAL A 205 16.32 -2.44 0.51
N VAL A 206 16.40 -3.13 1.65
CA VAL A 206 15.26 -3.73 2.34
C VAL A 206 15.06 -2.94 3.62
N VAL A 207 13.87 -2.38 3.79
CA VAL A 207 13.50 -1.64 5.01
C VAL A 207 12.54 -2.49 5.82
N ASN A 208 12.86 -2.68 7.09
CA ASN A 208 11.98 -3.28 8.06
C ASN A 208 11.39 -2.17 8.94
N SER A 209 10.08 -1.98 8.85
CA SER A 209 9.37 -1.00 9.68
C SER A 209 9.26 -1.52 11.12
N ILE A 210 9.93 -0.85 12.06
CA ILE A 210 9.93 -1.24 13.48
C ILE A 210 8.73 -0.64 14.21
N THR A 211 8.45 0.64 13.98
CA THR A 211 7.26 1.32 14.50
C THR A 211 6.76 2.39 13.53
N GLY A 212 5.51 2.77 13.72
CA GLY A 212 4.93 3.98 13.16
C GLY A 212 3.49 3.78 12.75
N ILE A 213 2.89 4.84 12.25
CA ILE A 213 1.52 4.86 11.73
C ILE A 213 1.46 5.22 10.24
N GLY A 214 2.61 5.56 9.65
CA GLY A 214 2.68 6.14 8.31
C GLY A 214 2.21 7.57 8.32
N GLU A 215 3.14 8.51 8.13
CA GLU A 215 2.84 9.94 8.01
C GLU A 215 3.49 10.55 6.76
N PRO A 216 2.90 11.62 6.20
CA PRO A 216 3.50 12.35 5.09
C PRO A 216 4.87 12.93 5.46
N THR A 217 5.85 12.77 4.58
CA THR A 217 7.21 13.34 4.71
C THR A 217 7.42 14.48 3.71
N SER A 218 7.91 15.64 4.14
CA SER A 218 8.31 16.71 3.22
C SER A 218 9.80 16.65 2.86
N THR A 219 10.65 16.30 3.82
CA THR A 219 12.11 16.15 3.62
C THR A 219 12.50 14.70 3.35
N GLY A 220 11.79 13.76 3.96
CA GLY A 220 12.09 12.33 3.92
C GLY A 220 13.00 11.87 5.05
N ILE A 221 12.99 10.56 5.28
CA ILE A 221 13.75 9.87 6.33
C ILE A 221 15.08 9.43 5.71
N LYS A 222 16.21 9.99 6.18
CA LYS A 222 17.52 9.72 5.58
C LYS A 222 17.96 8.28 5.89
N VAL A 223 18.33 7.52 4.85
CA VAL A 223 18.81 6.13 4.97
C VAL A 223 20.21 5.92 4.39
N VAL A 224 20.65 6.78 3.49
CA VAL A 224 22.03 6.79 2.94
C VAL A 224 22.56 8.22 2.93
N ASP A 225 23.78 8.39 3.42
CA ASP A 225 24.47 9.67 3.53
C ASP A 225 25.81 9.63 2.82
N PHE A 226 25.93 10.45 1.79
CA PHE A 226 27.19 10.68 1.12
C PHE A 226 27.89 11.87 1.78
N ALA A 227 28.60 11.57 2.88
CA ALA A 227 29.30 12.56 3.69
C ALA A 227 30.62 13.05 3.07
N ALA A 228 31.12 12.36 2.02
CA ALA A 228 32.36 12.70 1.35
C ALA A 228 32.29 14.07 0.64
N ASP A 229 33.42 14.76 0.53
CA ASP A 229 33.51 16.00 -0.26
C ASP A 229 33.28 15.70 -1.76
N PRO A 230 32.17 16.18 -2.38
CA PRO A 230 31.84 15.86 -3.77
C PRO A 230 32.81 16.50 -4.78
N THR A 231 33.73 17.38 -4.33
CA THR A 231 34.81 17.89 -5.18
C THR A 231 36.00 16.94 -5.26
N GLN A 232 36.09 15.97 -4.34
CA GLN A 232 37.19 15.01 -4.24
C GLN A 232 36.76 13.58 -4.56
N PHE A 233 35.51 13.22 -4.23
CA PHE A 233 34.98 11.87 -4.38
C PHE A 233 33.78 11.83 -5.31
N GLN A 234 33.62 10.71 -6.00
CA GLN A 234 32.51 10.48 -6.92
C GLN A 234 31.41 9.66 -6.24
N ASN A 235 30.17 10.14 -6.31
CA ASN A 235 28.99 9.39 -5.89
C ASN A 235 28.33 8.72 -7.10
N ASN A 236 28.74 7.50 -7.45
CA ASN A 236 28.18 6.75 -8.58
C ASN A 236 27.40 5.49 -8.15
N ALA A 237 27.21 5.27 -6.84
CA ALA A 237 26.31 4.22 -6.36
C ALA A 237 24.85 4.61 -6.60
N GLN A 238 24.01 3.61 -6.80
CA GLN A 238 22.57 3.76 -6.92
C GLN A 238 21.87 2.82 -5.94
N PHE A 239 20.73 3.25 -5.40
CA PHE A 239 19.97 2.50 -4.43
C PHE A 239 18.54 2.32 -4.92
N SER A 240 17.97 1.15 -4.68
CA SER A 240 16.57 0.85 -5.04
C SER A 240 15.95 -0.02 -3.97
N LEU A 241 14.70 0.26 -3.60
CA LEU A 241 13.96 -0.61 -2.69
C LEU A 241 13.75 -2.01 -3.31
N ALA A 242 13.77 -3.02 -2.45
CA ALA A 242 13.42 -4.38 -2.82
C ALA A 242 11.94 -4.49 -3.22
N GLY A 243 11.58 -5.61 -3.84
CA GLY A 243 10.19 -5.89 -4.23
C GLY A 243 9.70 -4.90 -5.29
N SER A 244 8.54 -4.31 -5.03
CA SER A 244 7.84 -3.44 -5.96
C SER A 244 8.27 -1.96 -5.90
N GLY A 245 9.29 -1.64 -5.12
CA GLY A 245 9.94 -0.31 -5.11
C GLY A 245 9.35 0.69 -4.11
N TYR A 246 8.55 0.23 -3.15
CA TYR A 246 7.97 1.03 -2.07
C TYR A 246 7.96 0.24 -0.76
N VAL A 247 7.75 0.96 0.34
CA VAL A 247 7.49 0.41 1.67
C VAL A 247 6.13 0.92 2.12
N ASN A 248 5.20 0.02 2.37
CA ASN A 248 3.87 0.39 2.79
C ASN A 248 3.82 0.67 4.31
N MET A 249 3.20 1.79 4.70
CA MET A 249 2.88 2.04 6.10
C MET A 249 1.63 2.91 6.22
N GLY A 250 0.59 2.36 6.85
CA GLY A 250 -0.71 3.02 6.95
C GLY A 250 -1.24 3.42 5.59
N ALA A 251 -1.70 4.67 5.50
CA ALA A 251 -2.29 5.22 4.30
C ALA A 251 -1.28 5.53 3.17
N TYR A 252 0.02 5.35 3.39
CA TYR A 252 1.06 5.89 2.50
C TYR A 252 2.06 4.85 2.00
N ASP A 253 2.49 5.04 0.76
CA ASP A 253 3.62 4.33 0.18
C ASP A 253 4.89 5.19 0.29
N TYR A 254 5.92 4.67 0.94
CA TYR A 254 7.23 5.30 1.00
C TYR A 254 8.11 4.81 -0.14
N THR A 255 8.63 5.73 -0.94
CA THR A 255 9.57 5.47 -2.03
C THR A 255 10.95 5.97 -1.68
N LEU A 256 11.99 5.40 -2.32
CA LEU A 256 13.35 5.86 -2.13
C LEU A 256 13.70 6.93 -3.16
N VAL A 257 14.07 8.11 -2.68
CA VAL A 257 14.35 9.30 -3.49
C VAL A 257 15.76 9.80 -3.21
N GLU A 258 16.52 10.02 -4.28
CA GLU A 258 17.81 10.70 -4.21
C GLU A 258 17.60 12.22 -4.14
N ASP A 259 18.19 12.87 -3.14
CA ASP A 259 18.20 14.32 -2.99
C ASP A 259 19.55 14.81 -2.47
N ASN A 260 20.17 15.75 -3.19
CA ASN A 260 21.50 16.30 -2.88
C ASN A 260 22.59 15.24 -2.61
N ASN A 261 22.60 14.13 -3.38
CA ASN A 261 23.52 12.98 -3.27
C ASN A 261 23.26 12.04 -2.07
N ASP A 262 22.27 12.33 -1.24
CA ASP A 262 21.78 11.45 -0.18
C ASP A 262 20.51 10.71 -0.63
N TRP A 263 20.15 9.63 0.07
CA TRP A 263 18.90 8.90 -0.21
C TRP A 263 17.96 8.91 0.98
N TYR A 264 16.69 9.18 0.70
CA TYR A 264 15.63 9.33 1.69
C TYR A 264 14.43 8.46 1.35
N LEU A 265 13.78 7.91 2.36
CA LEU A 265 12.42 7.38 2.24
C LEU A 265 11.42 8.55 2.27
N ARG A 266 10.57 8.66 1.25
CA ARG A 266 9.56 9.71 1.12
C ARG A 266 8.19 9.15 0.79
N SER A 267 7.18 9.62 1.52
CA SER A 267 5.76 9.38 1.29
C SER A 267 5.06 10.55 0.56
N GLN A 268 5.82 11.43 -0.08
CA GLN A 268 5.30 12.52 -0.91
C GLN A 268 6.08 12.65 -2.23
N GLU A 269 5.38 12.97 -3.31
CA GLU A 269 6.02 13.43 -4.55
C GLU A 269 6.04 14.97 -4.63
N VAL A 270 7.11 15.50 -5.22
CA VAL A 270 7.23 16.92 -5.53
C VAL A 270 6.48 17.19 -6.83
N THR A 271 5.31 17.81 -6.74
CA THR A 271 4.64 18.32 -7.95
C THR A 271 5.35 19.61 -8.39
N PRO A 272 5.94 19.68 -9.60
CA PRO A 272 6.50 20.92 -10.09
C PRO A 272 5.40 21.99 -10.17
N PRO A 273 5.69 23.26 -9.81
CA PRO A 273 4.69 24.30 -9.81
C PRO A 273 4.05 24.45 -11.20
N SER A 274 2.73 24.60 -11.25
CA SER A 274 2.03 24.91 -12.50
C SER A 274 2.58 26.23 -13.06
N PRO A 275 2.80 26.33 -14.38
CA PRO A 275 3.25 27.58 -14.99
C PRO A 275 2.23 28.69 -14.67
N PRO A 276 2.69 29.91 -14.36
CA PRO A 276 1.80 31.01 -14.05
C PRO A 276 0.82 31.24 -15.20
N ASP A 277 -0.45 31.48 -14.87
CA ASP A 277 -1.47 31.82 -15.85
C ASP A 277 -1.00 33.03 -16.68
N PRO A 278 -1.19 33.03 -18.01
CA PRO A 278 -0.78 34.15 -18.83
C PRO A 278 -1.51 35.41 -18.37
N ASP A 279 -0.74 36.46 -18.07
CA ASP A 279 -1.24 37.77 -17.66
C ASP A 279 -2.40 38.20 -18.59
N PRO A 280 -3.56 38.63 -18.05
CA PRO A 280 -4.64 39.13 -18.87
C PRO A 280 -4.12 40.29 -19.72
N THR A 281 -4.39 40.23 -21.03
CA THR A 281 -3.99 41.28 -21.98
C THR A 281 -4.45 42.65 -21.47
N PRO A 282 -3.55 43.64 -21.31
CA PRO A 282 -3.92 44.95 -20.78
C PRO A 282 -4.99 45.63 -21.63
N ASP A 283 -6.12 45.98 -21.02
CA ASP A 283 -7.11 46.90 -21.59
C ASP A 283 -6.48 48.30 -21.63
N PRO A 284 -6.51 49.05 -22.75
CA PRO A 284 -5.89 50.37 -22.81
C PRO A 284 -6.71 51.40 -22.01
N ASP A 285 -6.33 51.64 -20.75
CA ASP A 285 -6.76 52.81 -19.97
C ASP A 285 -5.55 53.68 -19.55
N PRO A 286 -5.66 55.02 -19.55
CA PRO A 286 -4.52 55.93 -19.41
C PRO A 286 -4.36 56.39 -17.96
N THR A 287 -3.87 55.52 -17.08
CA THR A 287 -3.21 55.93 -15.83
C THR A 287 -2.11 54.93 -15.47
N PRO A 288 -0.89 55.36 -15.09
CA PRO A 288 0.13 54.43 -14.61
C PRO A 288 -0.29 53.91 -13.23
N ASP A 289 -0.69 52.64 -13.17
CA ASP A 289 -0.79 51.91 -11.91
C ASP A 289 0.64 51.67 -11.36
N PRO A 290 0.86 51.66 -10.04
CA PRO A 290 2.15 51.29 -9.47
C PRO A 290 2.49 49.85 -9.85
N ASP A 291 3.77 49.58 -10.13
CA ASP A 291 4.28 48.24 -10.47
C ASP A 291 3.70 47.19 -9.51
N PRO A 292 3.09 46.10 -10.02
CA PRO A 292 2.68 44.99 -9.18
C PRO A 292 3.91 44.44 -8.46
N THR A 293 3.72 44.14 -7.18
CA THR A 293 4.74 43.42 -6.41
C THR A 293 4.96 42.05 -7.07
N PRO A 294 6.21 41.58 -7.24
CA PRO A 294 6.46 40.24 -7.76
C PRO A 294 5.68 39.22 -6.93
N ASP A 295 4.84 38.43 -7.58
CA ASP A 295 4.17 37.31 -6.94
C ASP A 295 5.25 36.38 -6.34
N PRO A 296 5.11 35.91 -5.09
CA PRO A 296 6.04 34.95 -4.51
C PRO A 296 6.16 33.73 -5.42
N GLU A 297 7.38 33.21 -5.59
CA GLU A 297 7.57 31.95 -6.33
C GLU A 297 6.62 30.88 -5.78
N PRO A 298 5.90 30.15 -6.64
CA PRO A 298 5.00 29.10 -6.20
C PRO A 298 5.81 28.02 -5.47
N THR A 299 5.56 27.88 -4.17
CA THR A 299 6.07 26.76 -3.37
C THR A 299 5.64 25.44 -3.99
N PRO A 300 6.55 24.46 -4.17
CA PRO A 300 6.18 23.13 -4.62
C PRO A 300 5.08 22.56 -3.72
N ALA A 301 3.99 22.11 -4.33
CA ALA A 301 2.96 21.39 -3.60
C ALA A 301 3.43 19.95 -3.45
N TYR A 302 3.67 19.52 -2.22
CA TYR A 302 3.91 18.12 -1.92
C TYR A 302 2.57 17.40 -1.86
N GLN A 303 2.41 16.36 -2.67
CA GLN A 303 1.24 15.50 -2.59
C GLN A 303 1.62 14.17 -1.93
N PRO A 304 0.91 13.76 -0.87
CA PRO A 304 1.14 12.45 -0.26
C PRO A 304 0.90 11.34 -1.26
N VAL A 305 1.72 10.29 -1.22
CA VAL A 305 1.60 9.13 -2.08
C VAL A 305 0.73 8.11 -1.37
N LEU A 306 -0.51 7.96 -1.82
CA LEU A 306 -1.47 7.07 -1.16
C LEU A 306 -1.23 5.60 -1.51
N ASN A 307 -1.39 4.77 -0.49
CA ASN A 307 -1.45 3.31 -0.58
C ASN A 307 -2.69 2.87 -1.39
N ALA A 308 -2.52 1.92 -2.31
CA ALA A 308 -3.60 1.36 -3.11
C ALA A 308 -4.73 0.72 -2.27
N LYS A 309 -4.42 0.10 -1.12
CA LYS A 309 -5.41 -0.51 -0.23
C LYS A 309 -6.46 0.48 0.29
N VAL A 310 -6.08 1.75 0.50
CA VAL A 310 -7.02 2.82 0.90
C VAL A 310 -8.16 2.93 -0.11
N GLY A 311 -7.85 2.83 -1.39
CA GLY A 311 -8.84 2.84 -2.46
C GLY A 311 -9.71 1.58 -2.48
N GLY A 312 -9.14 0.42 -2.17
CA GLY A 312 -9.90 -0.83 -1.99
C GLY A 312 -10.92 -0.73 -0.85
N TYR A 313 -10.56 -0.09 0.27
CA TYR A 313 -11.49 0.19 1.37
C TYR A 313 -12.63 1.12 0.94
N LEU A 314 -12.31 2.20 0.18
CA LEU A 314 -13.30 3.13 -0.37
C LEU A 314 -14.25 2.43 -1.35
N ASN A 315 -13.74 1.58 -2.25
CA ASN A 315 -14.55 0.80 -3.18
C ASN A 315 -15.53 -0.11 -2.45
N ASN A 316 -15.04 -0.88 -1.48
CA ASN A 316 -15.90 -1.79 -0.72
C ASN A 316 -17.02 -1.04 0.00
N LEU A 317 -16.71 0.09 0.64
CA LEU A 317 -17.69 0.92 1.33
C LEU A 317 -18.73 1.54 0.36
N ARG A 318 -18.28 2.00 -0.81
CA ARG A 318 -19.16 2.54 -1.86
C ARG A 318 -20.10 1.45 -2.39
N ALA A 319 -19.56 0.30 -2.78
CA ALA A 319 -20.34 -0.83 -3.27
C ALA A 319 -21.38 -1.29 -2.22
N ALA A 320 -21.00 -1.35 -0.93
CA ALA A 320 -21.91 -1.72 0.14
C ALA A 320 -23.10 -0.74 0.31
N ASN A 321 -22.87 0.57 0.18
CA ASN A 321 -23.93 1.58 0.27
C ASN A 321 -24.80 1.66 -0.99
N GLN A 322 -24.28 1.26 -2.16
CA GLN A 322 -25.01 1.32 -3.45
C GLN A 322 -25.76 0.03 -3.82
N ALA A 323 -25.29 -1.14 -3.35
CA ALA A 323 -25.75 -2.46 -3.82
C ALA A 323 -27.28 -2.63 -3.80
N PHE A 324 -27.93 -2.22 -2.71
CA PHE A 324 -29.34 -2.49 -2.46
C PHE A 324 -30.26 -1.30 -2.69
N MET A 325 -29.81 -0.28 -3.41
CA MET A 325 -30.64 0.88 -3.76
C MET A 325 -31.82 0.49 -4.66
N MET A 326 -32.99 1.03 -4.33
CA MET A 326 -34.23 0.78 -5.07
C MET A 326 -34.95 2.07 -5.42
N GLU A 327 -35.58 2.06 -6.59
CA GLU A 327 -36.65 2.99 -6.94
C GLU A 327 -37.99 2.30 -6.66
N ARG A 328 -39.10 3.05 -6.59
CA ARG A 328 -40.46 2.51 -6.39
C ARG A 328 -40.71 1.26 -7.24
N ARG A 329 -40.29 1.28 -8.50
CA ARG A 329 -40.58 0.21 -9.46
C ARG A 329 -39.70 -1.02 -9.36
N ASP A 330 -38.71 -1.01 -8.48
CA ASP A 330 -37.74 -2.09 -8.32
C ASP A 330 -38.17 -3.14 -7.28
N HIS A 331 -39.29 -2.93 -6.58
CA HIS A 331 -39.80 -3.88 -5.60
C HIS A 331 -41.29 -4.20 -5.77
N ALA A 332 -41.77 -5.18 -5.00
CA ALA A 332 -43.19 -5.53 -4.91
C ALA A 332 -44.01 -4.40 -4.27
N GLY A 333 -45.21 -4.17 -4.80
CA GLY A 333 -46.09 -3.05 -4.45
C GLY A 333 -45.88 -1.79 -5.31
N GLY A 334 -44.69 -1.64 -5.89
CA GLY A 334 -44.26 -0.45 -6.62
C GLY A 334 -45.07 -0.02 -7.85
N ASP A 335 -45.64 -0.98 -8.59
CA ASP A 335 -46.60 -0.76 -9.68
C ASP A 335 -47.77 -1.79 -9.58
N GLY A 336 -48.09 -2.19 -8.34
CA GLY A 336 -49.12 -3.19 -8.02
C GLY A 336 -48.77 -4.64 -8.31
N GLN A 337 -47.51 -4.95 -8.58
CA GLN A 337 -46.99 -6.31 -8.58
C GLN A 337 -46.90 -6.85 -7.16
N THR A 338 -47.28 -8.11 -6.98
CA THR A 338 -47.29 -8.80 -5.70
C THR A 338 -45.99 -9.55 -5.42
N LEU A 339 -45.19 -9.81 -6.47
CA LEU A 339 -43.84 -10.35 -6.38
C LEU A 339 -42.94 -9.63 -7.40
N ASN A 340 -41.70 -9.34 -7.02
CA ASN A 340 -40.67 -8.80 -7.91
C ASN A 340 -39.33 -9.51 -7.63
N LEU A 341 -38.73 -10.07 -8.67
CA LEU A 341 -37.34 -10.52 -8.68
C LEU A 341 -36.55 -9.59 -9.59
N ARG A 342 -35.45 -9.01 -9.09
CA ARG A 342 -34.56 -8.11 -9.83
C ARG A 342 -33.12 -8.63 -9.76
N VAL A 343 -32.43 -8.57 -10.90
CA VAL A 343 -31.00 -8.82 -11.04
C VAL A 343 -30.36 -7.58 -11.66
N ILE A 344 -29.25 -7.16 -11.09
CA ILE A 344 -28.46 -6.00 -11.50
C ILE A 344 -27.03 -6.48 -11.72
N GLY A 345 -26.42 -6.05 -12.80
CA GLY A 345 -24.99 -6.17 -13.01
C GLY A 345 -24.47 -4.90 -13.62
N GLY A 346 -23.30 -4.42 -13.20
CA GLY A 346 -22.72 -3.21 -13.75
C GLY A 346 -21.27 -3.02 -13.39
N ASP A 347 -20.62 -2.16 -14.13
CA ASP A 347 -19.24 -1.75 -13.92
C ASP A 347 -19.18 -0.24 -13.66
N TYR A 348 -18.27 0.19 -12.80
CA TYR A 348 -17.92 1.60 -12.67
C TYR A 348 -16.43 1.81 -12.54
N HIS A 349 -15.99 3.03 -12.87
CA HIS A 349 -14.63 3.49 -12.65
C HIS A 349 -14.61 4.95 -12.21
N TYR A 350 -13.62 5.33 -11.41
CA TYR A 350 -13.36 6.71 -10.99
C TYR A 350 -11.98 6.83 -10.32
N THR A 351 -11.48 8.04 -10.12
CA THR A 351 -10.24 8.27 -9.39
C THR A 351 -10.53 8.83 -7.98
N ALA A 352 -10.32 8.00 -6.96
CA ALA A 352 -10.45 8.41 -5.56
C ALA A 352 -9.25 9.26 -5.11
N ALA A 353 -9.52 10.30 -4.32
CA ALA A 353 -8.51 11.23 -3.78
C ALA A 353 -7.51 11.80 -4.82
N GLY A 354 -7.89 11.81 -6.11
CA GLY A 354 -7.03 12.27 -7.21
C GLY A 354 -5.85 11.36 -7.58
N GLN A 355 -5.64 10.24 -6.89
CA GLN A 355 -4.49 9.36 -7.08
C GLN A 355 -4.82 7.90 -7.32
N LEU A 356 -5.94 7.42 -6.76
CA LEU A 356 -6.26 5.99 -6.74
C LEU A 356 -7.32 5.69 -7.79
N ALA A 357 -6.90 5.21 -8.95
CA ALA A 357 -7.79 4.78 -10.02
C ALA A 357 -8.53 3.51 -9.60
N GLN A 358 -9.85 3.58 -9.55
CA GLN A 358 -10.74 2.51 -9.11
C GLN A 358 -11.46 1.88 -10.29
N HIS A 359 -11.62 0.56 -10.23
CA HIS A 359 -12.51 -0.19 -11.10
C HIS A 359 -13.29 -1.22 -10.27
N GLU A 360 -14.61 -1.29 -10.48
CA GLU A 360 -15.47 -2.23 -9.76
C GLU A 360 -16.50 -2.87 -10.69
N ASP A 361 -16.62 -4.19 -10.61
CA ASP A 361 -17.72 -4.98 -11.14
C ASP A 361 -18.70 -5.34 -10.00
N THR A 362 -19.97 -5.05 -10.21
CA THR A 362 -21.03 -5.24 -9.22
C THR A 362 -22.09 -6.22 -9.69
N SER A 363 -22.59 -7.05 -8.77
CA SER A 363 -23.74 -7.90 -9.00
C SER A 363 -24.69 -7.87 -7.80
N THR A 364 -25.99 -7.74 -8.06
CA THR A 364 -27.02 -7.77 -7.02
C THR A 364 -28.25 -8.52 -7.48
N VAL A 365 -28.80 -9.35 -6.59
CA VAL A 365 -30.09 -10.02 -6.75
C VAL A 365 -31.00 -9.64 -5.59
N GLN A 366 -32.21 -9.18 -5.88
CA GLN A 366 -33.23 -8.85 -4.88
C GLN A 366 -34.54 -9.55 -5.20
N LEU A 367 -35.18 -10.09 -4.16
CA LEU A 367 -36.53 -10.64 -4.20
C LEU A 367 -37.42 -9.89 -3.20
N SER A 368 -38.56 -9.40 -3.67
CA SER A 368 -39.53 -8.72 -2.83
C SER A 368 -40.95 -9.25 -3.06
N GLY A 369 -41.77 -9.18 -2.02
CA GLY A 369 -43.15 -9.62 -2.02
C GLY A 369 -44.06 -8.68 -1.24
N ASP A 370 -45.27 -8.45 -1.77
CA ASP A 370 -46.33 -7.71 -1.08
C ASP A 370 -46.95 -8.58 0.02
N LEU A 371 -47.04 -8.04 1.23
CA LEU A 371 -47.64 -8.72 2.38
C LEU A 371 -49.06 -8.22 2.64
N PHE A 372 -49.26 -6.90 2.55
CA PHE A 372 -50.53 -6.26 2.83
C PHE A 372 -50.81 -5.17 1.81
N SER A 373 -51.96 -5.25 1.16
CA SER A 373 -52.49 -4.19 0.33
C SER A 373 -53.90 -3.80 0.80
N GLY A 374 -54.19 -2.50 0.76
CA GLY A 374 -55.45 -1.97 1.25
C GLY A 374 -55.86 -0.66 0.62
N ARG A 375 -57.15 -0.33 0.75
CA ARG A 375 -57.65 0.98 0.32
C ARG A 375 -57.42 2.02 1.41
N TRP A 376 -57.04 3.22 1.00
CA TRP A 376 -56.90 4.39 1.87
C TRP A 376 -57.87 5.48 1.44
N GLY A 377 -58.77 5.89 2.33
CA GLY A 377 -59.80 6.88 2.01
C GLY A 377 -60.81 6.38 0.97
N THR A 378 -61.15 7.22 -0.01
CA THR A 378 -62.19 6.92 -1.02
C THR A 378 -61.69 6.04 -2.15
N ASP A 379 -60.45 6.25 -2.62
CA ASP A 379 -59.90 5.58 -3.80
C ASP A 379 -58.36 5.49 -3.82
N GLY A 380 -57.70 5.80 -2.70
CA GLY A 380 -56.27 5.58 -2.53
C GLY A 380 -55.95 4.11 -2.27
N GLU A 381 -54.70 3.74 -2.49
CA GLU A 381 -54.18 2.38 -2.34
C GLU A 381 -52.85 2.44 -1.61
N TRP A 382 -52.67 1.56 -0.62
CA TRP A 382 -51.41 1.41 0.10
C TRP A 382 -50.97 -0.06 0.08
N MET A 383 -49.67 -0.27 0.07
CA MET A 383 -49.03 -1.59 0.01
C MET A 383 -47.86 -1.63 0.97
N LEU A 384 -47.64 -2.76 1.63
CA LEU A 384 -46.53 -3.02 2.54
C LEU A 384 -45.95 -4.39 2.21
N GLY A 385 -44.66 -4.41 1.89
CA GLY A 385 -43.93 -5.60 1.47
C GLY A 385 -42.65 -5.83 2.26
N ILE A 386 -42.01 -6.95 1.95
CA ILE A 386 -40.67 -7.31 2.39
C ILE A 386 -39.76 -7.43 1.17
N VAL A 387 -38.47 -7.21 1.40
CA VAL A 387 -37.40 -7.45 0.42
C VAL A 387 -36.24 -8.16 1.10
N GLY A 388 -35.58 -9.03 0.34
CA GLY A 388 -34.29 -9.59 0.70
C GLY A 388 -33.39 -9.64 -0.53
N GLY A 389 -32.08 -9.52 -0.33
CA GLY A 389 -31.13 -9.52 -1.43
C GLY A 389 -29.75 -10.07 -1.06
N TYR A 390 -29.00 -10.36 -2.12
CA TYR A 390 -27.59 -10.74 -2.08
C TYR A 390 -26.82 -9.87 -3.08
N SER A 391 -25.61 -9.45 -2.71
CA SER A 391 -24.69 -8.70 -3.57
C SER A 391 -23.30 -9.31 -3.49
N ASP A 392 -22.60 -9.30 -4.62
CA ASP A 392 -21.25 -9.81 -4.82
C ASP A 392 -20.54 -8.81 -5.73
N ASN A 393 -19.48 -8.19 -5.22
CA ASN A 393 -18.75 -7.15 -5.92
C ASN A 393 -17.24 -7.42 -5.80
N GLN A 394 -16.52 -7.07 -6.85
CA GLN A 394 -15.09 -7.26 -6.99
C GLN A 394 -14.49 -6.09 -7.76
N GLY A 395 -13.27 -5.72 -7.43
CA GLY A 395 -12.62 -4.58 -8.06
C GLY A 395 -11.13 -4.52 -7.77
N ASP A 396 -10.53 -3.46 -8.29
CA ASP A 396 -9.14 -3.11 -8.05
C ASP A 396 -8.98 -1.60 -7.86
N SER A 397 -7.97 -1.26 -7.08
CA SER A 397 -7.50 0.09 -6.79
C SER A 397 -6.05 0.20 -7.22
N ARG A 398 -5.74 1.15 -8.09
CA ARG A 398 -4.39 1.38 -8.59
C ARG A 398 -3.88 2.78 -8.28
N SER A 399 -2.72 2.89 -7.65
CA SER A 399 -2.05 4.18 -7.43
C SER A 399 -1.46 4.68 -8.75
N ASN A 400 -1.87 5.88 -9.19
CA ASN A 400 -1.30 6.55 -10.35
C ASN A 400 0.12 7.09 -10.07
N MET A 401 0.53 7.15 -8.81
CA MET A 401 1.83 7.67 -8.37
C MET A 401 2.89 6.55 -8.40
N THR A 402 2.63 5.44 -7.71
CA THR A 402 3.57 4.32 -7.55
C THR A 402 3.29 3.16 -8.51
N GLY A 403 2.09 3.08 -9.08
CA GLY A 403 1.65 1.96 -9.90
C GLY A 403 1.20 0.73 -9.09
N THR A 404 1.18 0.83 -7.76
CA THR A 404 0.70 -0.23 -6.85
C THR A 404 -0.76 -0.56 -7.10
N CYS A 405 -1.12 -1.81 -6.81
CA CYS A 405 -2.45 -2.33 -7.09
C CYS A 405 -2.93 -3.16 -5.91
N ALA A 406 -4.12 -2.85 -5.41
CA ALA A 406 -4.81 -3.64 -4.41
C ALA A 406 -6.10 -4.19 -5.01
N ASP A 407 -6.33 -5.49 -4.84
CA ASP A 407 -7.58 -6.14 -5.20
C ASP A 407 -8.58 -5.99 -4.05
N ASN A 408 -9.83 -5.69 -4.35
CA ASN A 408 -10.91 -5.61 -3.36
C ASN A 408 -12.07 -6.54 -3.74
N GLN A 409 -12.75 -7.05 -2.73
CA GLN A 409 -13.95 -7.87 -2.90
C GLN A 409 -14.87 -7.68 -1.71
N ASN A 410 -16.18 -7.68 -1.98
CA ASN A 410 -17.17 -7.75 -0.92
C ASN A 410 -18.37 -8.61 -1.34
N HIS A 411 -18.98 -9.25 -0.36
CA HIS A 411 -20.27 -9.89 -0.54
C HIS A 411 -21.16 -9.58 0.64
N GLY A 412 -22.45 -9.40 0.37
CA GLY A 412 -23.36 -8.96 1.41
C GLY A 412 -24.79 -9.39 1.17
N TYR A 413 -25.56 -9.25 2.24
CA TYR A 413 -26.96 -9.56 2.26
C TYR A 413 -27.73 -8.37 2.83
N ALA A 414 -28.97 -8.22 2.41
CA ALA A 414 -29.88 -7.25 2.99
C ALA A 414 -31.26 -7.85 3.22
N VAL A 415 -31.93 -7.36 4.25
CA VAL A 415 -33.35 -7.64 4.52
C VAL A 415 -34.06 -6.37 4.92
N GLY A 416 -35.29 -6.19 4.46
CA GLY A 416 -36.00 -4.95 4.72
C GLY A 416 -37.49 -4.98 4.42
N LEU A 417 -38.07 -3.79 4.55
CA LEU A 417 -39.48 -3.49 4.34
C LEU A 417 -39.63 -2.46 3.23
N THR A 418 -40.72 -2.57 2.48
CA THR A 418 -41.10 -1.62 1.43
C THR A 418 -42.53 -1.15 1.66
N SER A 419 -42.84 0.10 1.37
CA SER A 419 -44.18 0.65 1.53
C SER A 419 -44.47 1.66 0.44
N SER A 420 -45.56 1.45 -0.30
CA SER A 420 -45.99 2.31 -1.39
C SER A 420 -47.42 2.81 -1.16
N TRP A 421 -47.69 4.06 -1.50
CA TRP A 421 -49.00 4.68 -1.43
C TRP A 421 -49.32 5.45 -2.72
N PHE A 422 -50.55 5.29 -3.21
CA PHE A 422 -51.07 5.94 -4.41
C PHE A 422 -52.35 6.71 -4.09
N GLN A 423 -52.45 7.95 -4.55
CA GLN A 423 -53.60 8.82 -4.30
C GLN A 423 -54.91 8.28 -4.89
N HIS A 424 -54.88 7.74 -6.12
CA HIS A 424 -56.07 7.24 -6.83
C HIS A 424 -55.91 5.80 -7.35
N GLY A 425 -55.00 5.03 -6.75
CA GLY A 425 -54.54 3.71 -7.21
C GLY A 425 -53.45 3.79 -8.29
N ASN A 426 -52.74 2.69 -8.51
CA ASN A 426 -51.53 2.62 -9.35
C ASN A 426 -51.74 2.73 -10.89
N GLN A 427 -52.98 2.79 -11.37
CA GLN A 427 -53.28 2.93 -12.81
C GLN A 427 -53.89 4.28 -13.18
N LYS A 428 -54.02 5.19 -12.22
CA LYS A 428 -54.65 6.50 -12.44
C LYS A 428 -53.67 7.62 -12.20
N GLN A 429 -53.90 8.73 -12.89
CA GLN A 429 -53.16 9.96 -12.64
C GLN A 429 -53.34 10.41 -11.17
N GLY A 430 -52.22 10.70 -10.51
CA GLY A 430 -52.21 11.08 -9.10
C GLY A 430 -50.81 11.10 -8.51
N ALA A 431 -50.72 11.67 -7.30
CA ALA A 431 -49.51 11.60 -6.51
C ALA A 431 -49.30 10.19 -5.96
N TRP A 432 -48.04 9.86 -5.69
CA TRP A 432 -47.64 8.64 -5.00
C TRP A 432 -46.45 8.92 -4.09
N LEU A 433 -46.30 8.07 -3.09
CA LEU A 433 -45.21 8.09 -2.11
C LEU A 433 -44.73 6.66 -1.91
N ASP A 434 -43.42 6.47 -1.92
CA ASP A 434 -42.76 5.20 -1.73
C ASP A 434 -41.66 5.31 -0.68
N SER A 435 -41.42 4.24 0.04
CA SER A 435 -40.41 4.18 1.08
C SER A 435 -39.88 2.77 1.23
N TRP A 436 -38.59 2.65 1.52
CA TRP A 436 -37.97 1.38 1.86
C TRP A 436 -36.93 1.56 2.95
N LEU A 437 -36.72 0.49 3.71
CA LEU A 437 -35.75 0.42 4.80
C LEU A 437 -35.14 -0.97 4.79
N GLN A 438 -33.83 -1.08 4.69
CA GLN A 438 -33.11 -2.34 4.71
C GLN A 438 -31.95 -2.27 5.71
N TYR A 439 -31.70 -3.38 6.41
CA TYR A 439 -30.46 -3.61 7.13
C TYR A 439 -29.57 -4.49 6.26
N ALA A 440 -28.35 -4.04 5.99
CA ALA A 440 -27.38 -4.72 5.15
C ALA A 440 -26.11 -5.04 5.95
N TRP A 441 -25.48 -6.17 5.62
CA TRP A 441 -24.21 -6.59 6.20
C TRP A 441 -23.35 -7.26 5.13
N PHE A 442 -22.06 -6.97 5.16
CA PHE A 442 -21.07 -7.39 4.20
C PHE A 442 -19.84 -7.97 4.91
N SER A 443 -19.21 -8.93 4.26
CA SER A 443 -17.83 -9.31 4.53
C SER A 443 -16.98 -8.72 3.41
N ASN A 444 -15.87 -8.10 3.77
CA ASN A 444 -15.03 -7.33 2.86
C ASN A 444 -13.60 -7.86 2.99
N ASP A 445 -12.94 -7.98 1.84
CA ASP A 445 -11.52 -8.27 1.77
C ASP A 445 -10.83 -7.24 0.88
N VAL A 446 -9.60 -6.87 1.25
CA VAL A 446 -8.69 -6.08 0.42
C VAL A 446 -7.31 -6.74 0.48
N SER A 447 -6.63 -6.91 -0.64
CA SER A 447 -5.33 -7.57 -0.67
C SER A 447 -4.34 -6.90 -1.59
N GLU A 448 -3.07 -6.95 -1.19
CA GLU A 448 -1.92 -6.52 -1.98
C GLU A 448 -0.86 -7.61 -2.01
N GLN A 449 -0.11 -7.70 -3.11
CA GLN A 449 0.79 -8.82 -3.38
C GLN A 449 1.90 -8.99 -2.31
N GLU A 450 2.41 -7.89 -1.77
CA GLU A 450 3.53 -7.88 -0.81
C GLU A 450 3.07 -7.73 0.64
N ASP A 451 1.84 -7.29 0.86
CA ASP A 451 1.36 -6.78 2.15
C ASP A 451 0.12 -7.53 2.69
N GLY A 452 -0.18 -8.71 2.11
CA GLY A 452 -1.20 -9.64 2.61
C GLY A 452 -2.65 -9.23 2.35
N THR A 453 -3.58 -9.88 3.05
CA THR A 453 -5.03 -9.68 2.90
C THR A 453 -5.65 -9.18 4.21
N ASP A 454 -6.43 -8.12 4.09
CA ASP A 454 -7.19 -7.47 5.15
C ASP A 454 -8.63 -7.95 5.12
N HIS A 455 -9.10 -8.46 6.25
CA HIS A 455 -10.43 -9.04 6.40
C HIS A 455 -11.25 -8.25 7.42
N TYR A 456 -12.40 -7.73 7.02
CA TYR A 456 -13.26 -6.93 7.90
C TYR A 456 -14.74 -7.04 7.51
N HIS A 457 -15.61 -6.50 8.36
CA HIS A 457 -17.05 -6.50 8.12
C HIS A 457 -17.56 -5.07 8.00
N SER A 458 -18.67 -4.90 7.29
CA SER A 458 -19.41 -3.64 7.29
C SER A 458 -20.90 -3.92 7.42
N SER A 459 -21.62 -3.05 8.12
CA SER A 459 -23.05 -3.23 8.30
C SER A 459 -23.75 -1.91 8.57
N GLY A 460 -25.06 -1.89 8.35
CA GLY A 460 -25.86 -0.74 8.74
C GLY A 460 -27.19 -0.63 8.04
N ILE A 461 -27.79 0.54 8.15
CA ILE A 461 -29.14 0.80 7.68
C ILE A 461 -29.06 1.65 6.42
N ILE A 462 -29.80 1.24 5.39
CA ILE A 462 -30.10 2.07 4.23
C ILE A 462 -31.60 2.31 4.19
N ALA A 463 -32.00 3.53 3.87
CA ALA A 463 -33.40 3.92 3.83
C ALA A 463 -33.67 4.92 2.73
N SER A 464 -34.91 4.98 2.26
CA SER A 464 -35.29 5.97 1.27
C SER A 464 -36.73 6.40 1.39
N LEU A 465 -36.99 7.63 0.95
CA LEU A 465 -38.30 8.20 0.72
C LEU A 465 -38.33 8.77 -0.70
N GLU A 466 -39.23 8.24 -1.52
CA GLU A 466 -39.42 8.66 -2.92
C GLU A 466 -40.85 9.17 -3.12
N ALA A 467 -41.02 10.30 -3.79
CA ALA A 467 -42.33 10.84 -4.13
C ALA A 467 -42.38 11.24 -5.59
N GLY A 468 -43.56 11.15 -6.18
CA GLY A 468 -43.76 11.60 -7.55
C GLY A 468 -45.22 11.80 -7.92
N TYR A 469 -45.43 12.16 -9.19
CA TYR A 469 -46.76 12.41 -9.73
C TYR A 469 -46.93 11.75 -11.09
N GLN A 470 -47.87 10.83 -11.20
CA GLN A 470 -48.16 10.18 -12.47
C GLN A 470 -49.03 11.07 -13.34
N TRP A 471 -48.48 11.60 -14.44
CA TRP A 471 -49.21 12.41 -15.41
C TRP A 471 -49.56 11.61 -16.66
N LEU A 472 -50.84 11.63 -17.04
CA LEU A 472 -51.37 10.89 -18.19
C LEU A 472 -51.87 11.87 -19.27
N PRO A 473 -50.97 12.47 -20.08
CA PRO A 473 -51.34 13.46 -21.10
C PRO A 473 -52.19 12.89 -22.26
N GLY A 474 -52.37 11.56 -22.31
CA GLY A 474 -53.11 10.86 -23.34
C GLY A 474 -52.20 10.15 -24.35
N ARG A 475 -52.80 9.52 -25.37
CA ARG A 475 -52.09 8.77 -26.45
C ARG A 475 -51.16 7.65 -25.96
N GLY A 476 -51.43 7.08 -24.80
CA GLY A 476 -50.65 5.98 -24.24
C GLY A 476 -49.32 6.40 -23.61
N VAL A 477 -49.09 7.69 -23.38
CA VAL A 477 -47.87 8.19 -22.72
C VAL A 477 -48.12 8.38 -21.22
N VAL A 478 -47.15 7.98 -20.42
CA VAL A 478 -47.06 8.28 -18.98
C VAL A 478 -45.80 9.11 -18.76
N ILE A 479 -45.92 10.21 -18.03
CA ILE A 479 -44.78 11.04 -17.60
C ILE A 479 -44.84 11.15 -16.09
N GLU A 480 -43.73 10.86 -15.40
CA GLU A 480 -43.67 10.89 -13.94
C GLU A 480 -42.42 11.64 -13.49
N PRO A 481 -42.53 12.92 -13.08
CA PRO A 481 -41.50 13.56 -12.27
C PRO A 481 -41.42 12.90 -10.90
N GLN A 482 -40.20 12.73 -10.41
CA GLN A 482 -39.88 11.98 -9.18
C GLN A 482 -38.78 12.71 -8.39
N ALA A 483 -38.83 12.60 -7.08
CA ALA A 483 -37.78 13.05 -6.18
C ALA A 483 -37.57 12.00 -5.10
N GLN A 484 -36.31 11.73 -4.75
CA GLN A 484 -35.93 10.73 -3.77
C GLN A 484 -34.88 11.28 -2.80
N VAL A 485 -34.99 10.90 -1.53
CA VAL A 485 -33.96 11.11 -0.51
C VAL A 485 -33.56 9.74 0.03
N ILE A 486 -32.27 9.43 0.00
CA ILE A 486 -31.70 8.14 0.37
C ILE A 486 -30.72 8.38 1.50
N TYR A 487 -30.91 7.69 2.62
CA TYR A 487 -29.96 7.61 3.72
C TYR A 487 -29.06 6.39 3.54
N GLN A 488 -27.76 6.63 3.58
CA GLN A 488 -26.68 5.65 3.43
C GLN A 488 -25.96 5.54 4.77
N GLY A 489 -26.22 4.47 5.52
CA GLY A 489 -25.64 4.27 6.85
C GLY A 489 -24.98 2.91 7.01
N VAL A 490 -24.45 2.31 5.94
CA VAL A 490 -23.56 1.15 6.05
C VAL A 490 -22.17 1.65 6.38
N GLN A 491 -21.64 1.19 7.51
CA GLN A 491 -20.35 1.58 8.04
C GLN A 491 -19.43 0.35 8.12
N GLN A 492 -18.14 0.55 7.89
CA GLN A 492 -17.13 -0.48 8.16
C GLN A 492 -16.82 -0.56 9.65
N ASP A 493 -16.61 -1.78 10.16
CA ASP A 493 -16.09 -2.00 11.50
C ASP A 493 -14.60 -1.62 11.54
N ASP A 494 -14.13 -1.05 12.65
CA ASP A 494 -12.70 -0.83 12.83
C ASP A 494 -11.92 -2.15 12.79
N PHE A 495 -10.79 -2.17 12.07
CA PHE A 495 -9.93 -3.35 11.99
C PHE A 495 -8.44 -2.97 12.02
N THR A 496 -7.60 -3.98 12.20
CA THR A 496 -6.15 -3.85 12.07
C THR A 496 -5.73 -4.54 10.79
N ALA A 497 -5.16 -3.77 9.87
CA ALA A 497 -4.65 -4.26 8.60
C ALA A 497 -3.37 -5.10 8.78
N ALA A 498 -2.95 -5.81 7.73
CA ALA A 498 -1.81 -6.70 7.70
C ALA A 498 -0.48 -5.94 7.86
N ASN A 499 -0.41 -4.69 7.37
CA ASN A 499 0.65 -3.72 7.68
C ASN A 499 0.62 -3.20 9.14
N ARG A 500 -0.30 -3.71 9.97
CA ARG A 500 -0.56 -3.35 11.38
C ARG A 500 -1.21 -1.99 11.60
N ALA A 501 -1.62 -1.29 10.54
CA ALA A 501 -2.34 -0.03 10.68
C ALA A 501 -3.74 -0.22 11.24
N ARG A 502 -4.22 0.71 12.07
CA ARG A 502 -5.62 0.74 12.51
C ARG A 502 -6.45 1.51 11.49
N VAL A 503 -7.38 0.81 10.85
CA VAL A 503 -8.30 1.41 9.88
C VAL A 503 -9.66 1.62 10.55
N SER A 504 -10.24 2.81 10.36
CA SER A 504 -11.56 3.19 10.85
C SER A 504 -12.26 4.12 9.86
N GLN A 505 -13.56 4.33 10.05
CA GLN A 505 -14.34 5.26 9.23
C GLN A 505 -14.59 6.56 10.01
N SER A 506 -14.07 7.68 9.51
CA SER A 506 -14.24 9.01 10.13
C SER A 506 -15.69 9.51 10.00
N GLN A 507 -16.30 9.31 8.83
CA GLN A 507 -17.66 9.78 8.53
C GLN A 507 -18.59 8.62 8.15
N GLY A 508 -19.56 8.33 9.03
CA GLY A 508 -20.37 7.10 8.98
C GLY A 508 -21.66 7.15 8.14
N ASP A 509 -22.27 8.32 7.98
CA ASP A 509 -23.62 8.45 7.40
C ASP A 509 -23.67 9.53 6.31
N ASP A 510 -24.34 9.24 5.21
CA ASP A 510 -24.57 10.19 4.12
C ASP A 510 -26.03 10.24 3.64
N ILE A 511 -26.41 11.35 2.99
CA ILE A 511 -27.73 11.57 2.41
C ILE A 511 -27.57 11.86 0.92
N GLN A 512 -27.98 10.91 0.09
CA GLN A 512 -28.09 11.12 -1.35
C GLN A 512 -29.47 11.65 -1.72
N THR A 513 -29.51 12.57 -2.69
CA THR A 513 -30.77 13.05 -3.28
C THR A 513 -30.85 12.71 -4.76
N ARG A 514 -32.03 12.35 -5.26
CA ARG A 514 -32.30 12.09 -6.68
C ARG A 514 -33.44 12.96 -7.18
N LEU A 515 -33.27 13.59 -8.32
CA LEU A 515 -34.34 14.19 -9.12
C LEU A 515 -34.47 13.42 -10.42
N GLY A 516 -35.66 12.89 -10.67
CA GLY A 516 -35.92 11.98 -11.78
C GLY A 516 -37.07 12.41 -12.67
N LEU A 517 -36.98 12.07 -13.95
CA LEU A 517 -38.10 12.10 -14.88
C LEU A 517 -38.21 10.75 -15.57
N HIS A 518 -39.30 10.06 -15.29
CA HIS A 518 -39.63 8.79 -15.92
C HIS A 518 -40.67 9.00 -17.02
N SER A 519 -40.55 8.27 -18.13
CA SER A 519 -41.54 8.22 -19.21
C SER A 519 -41.80 6.80 -19.72
N GLU A 520 -43.08 6.43 -19.89
CA GLU A 520 -43.52 5.18 -20.54
C GLU A 520 -44.30 5.47 -21.83
N TRP A 521 -44.12 4.61 -22.84
CA TRP A 521 -44.88 4.69 -24.09
C TRP A 521 -45.62 3.39 -24.38
N ARG A 522 -46.94 3.38 -24.16
CA ARG A 522 -47.78 2.20 -24.42
C ARG A 522 -48.00 2.06 -25.93
N THR A 523 -47.51 0.94 -26.48
CA THR A 523 -47.64 0.62 -27.91
C THR A 523 -48.73 -0.44 -28.16
N ALA A 524 -49.11 -0.63 -29.42
CA ALA A 524 -50.09 -1.65 -29.81
C ALA A 524 -49.55 -3.10 -29.73
N VAL A 525 -48.24 -3.29 -29.54
CA VAL A 525 -47.56 -4.60 -29.63
C VAL A 525 -47.21 -5.20 -28.26
N HIS A 526 -47.89 -4.82 -27.18
CA HIS A 526 -47.66 -5.31 -25.81
C HIS A 526 -46.24 -5.10 -25.27
N VAL A 527 -45.49 -4.19 -25.89
CA VAL A 527 -44.15 -3.75 -25.51
C VAL A 527 -44.23 -2.29 -25.05
N ILE A 528 -43.67 -1.98 -23.88
CA ILE A 528 -43.71 -0.66 -23.27
C ILE A 528 -42.26 -0.18 -23.12
N PRO A 529 -41.75 0.66 -24.05
CA PRO A 529 -40.48 1.32 -23.88
C PRO A 529 -40.52 2.29 -22.69
N THR A 530 -39.38 2.46 -22.04
CA THR A 530 -39.18 3.36 -20.90
C THR A 530 -37.93 4.21 -21.08
N LEU A 531 -37.98 5.44 -20.57
CA LEU A 531 -36.84 6.34 -20.45
C LEU A 531 -36.88 6.97 -19.06
N ASP A 532 -35.74 6.96 -18.41
CA ASP A 532 -35.50 7.54 -17.11
C ASP A 532 -34.32 8.50 -17.24
N LEU A 533 -34.51 9.73 -16.79
CA LEU A 533 -33.47 10.75 -16.71
C LEU A 533 -33.35 11.13 -15.23
N ASN A 534 -32.23 10.81 -14.62
CA ASN A 534 -32.00 11.08 -13.19
C ASN A 534 -30.79 12.00 -13.00
N TYR A 535 -30.87 12.84 -11.99
CA TYR A 535 -29.76 13.62 -11.45
C TYR A 535 -29.62 13.28 -9.97
N TYR A 536 -28.45 12.83 -9.57
CA TYR A 536 -28.11 12.50 -8.20
C TYR A 536 -27.13 13.53 -7.64
N HIS A 537 -27.30 13.84 -6.36
CA HIS A 537 -26.39 14.70 -5.61
C HIS A 537 -26.10 14.10 -4.23
N ASP A 538 -24.81 13.94 -3.96
CA ASP A 538 -24.22 13.46 -2.71
C ASP A 538 -23.46 14.65 -2.08
N PRO A 539 -23.90 15.15 -0.90
CA PRO A 539 -23.40 16.39 -0.32
C PRO A 539 -22.10 16.22 0.48
N HIS A 540 -21.77 15.01 0.94
CA HIS A 540 -20.58 14.74 1.73
C HIS A 540 -19.58 13.85 0.99
N SER A 541 -18.31 14.00 1.34
CA SER A 541 -17.24 13.06 1.00
C SER A 541 -17.39 11.77 1.79
N THR A 542 -16.84 10.68 1.24
CA THR A 542 -16.56 9.50 2.04
C THR A 542 -15.17 9.66 2.66
N GLU A 543 -15.05 9.48 3.98
CA GLU A 543 -13.79 9.65 4.70
C GLU A 543 -13.36 8.36 5.41
N ILE A 544 -12.16 7.90 5.10
CA ILE A 544 -11.49 6.81 5.82
C ILE A 544 -10.37 7.41 6.66
N GLU A 545 -10.28 6.97 7.91
CA GLU A 545 -9.16 7.27 8.79
C GLU A 545 -8.30 6.01 8.93
N GLU A 546 -7.07 6.10 8.47
CA GLU A 546 -6.07 5.06 8.68
C GLU A 546 -4.97 5.65 9.56
N ASP A 547 -4.94 5.14 10.79
CA ASP A 547 -3.87 5.39 11.75
C ASP A 547 -3.67 6.90 12.07
N GLY A 548 -4.76 7.67 12.04
CA GLY A 548 -4.78 9.11 12.33
C GLY A 548 -4.73 10.02 11.09
N SER A 549 -4.53 9.43 9.90
CA SER A 549 -4.59 10.14 8.62
C SER A 549 -5.97 10.01 8.00
N THR A 550 -6.65 11.14 7.77
CA THR A 550 -7.97 11.16 7.12
C THR A 550 -7.85 11.34 5.60
N ILE A 551 -8.37 10.39 4.84
CA ILE A 551 -8.41 10.40 3.39
C ILE A 551 -9.86 10.60 2.97
N SER A 552 -10.10 11.71 2.24
CA SER A 552 -11.43 12.11 1.76
C SER A 552 -11.56 11.80 0.28
N ASP A 553 -12.64 11.10 -0.08
CA ASP A 553 -13.06 10.87 -1.46
C ASP A 553 -14.20 11.82 -1.85
N ASP A 554 -13.91 12.68 -2.82
CA ASP A 554 -14.79 13.72 -3.34
C ASP A 554 -15.31 13.40 -4.77
N ALA A 555 -14.90 12.28 -5.36
CA ALA A 555 -14.96 12.07 -6.81
C ALA A 555 -16.39 12.02 -7.40
N VAL A 556 -17.43 11.76 -6.58
CA VAL A 556 -18.80 11.52 -7.07
C VAL A 556 -19.89 12.34 -6.36
N LYS A 557 -19.68 13.66 -6.22
CA LYS A 557 -20.68 14.57 -5.60
C LYS A 557 -21.95 14.78 -6.42
N GLN A 558 -21.85 14.69 -7.75
CA GLN A 558 -22.97 14.92 -8.65
C GLN A 558 -22.88 13.97 -9.83
N ARG A 559 -24.01 13.38 -10.24
CA ARG A 559 -24.04 12.52 -11.43
C ARG A 559 -25.37 12.58 -12.16
N GLY A 560 -25.29 12.52 -13.49
CA GLY A 560 -26.45 12.35 -14.36
C GLY A 560 -26.57 10.90 -14.81
N GLU A 561 -27.79 10.39 -14.89
CA GLU A 561 -28.12 9.06 -15.39
C GLU A 561 -29.10 9.16 -16.55
N ILE A 562 -28.84 8.36 -17.59
CA ILE A 562 -29.82 8.04 -18.63
C ILE A 562 -30.06 6.53 -18.58
N LYS A 563 -31.31 6.13 -18.34
CA LYS A 563 -31.71 4.72 -18.29
C LYS A 563 -32.80 4.46 -19.33
N VAL A 564 -32.57 3.49 -20.20
CA VAL A 564 -33.47 3.10 -21.28
C VAL A 564 -33.89 1.66 -21.07
N GLY A 565 -35.18 1.39 -21.16
CA GLY A 565 -35.72 0.07 -20.89
C GLY A 565 -36.90 -0.32 -21.74
N VAL A 566 -37.29 -1.58 -21.59
CA VAL A 566 -38.45 -2.17 -22.22
C VAL A 566 -39.13 -3.12 -21.25
N THR A 567 -40.44 -2.98 -21.11
CA THR A 567 -41.29 -3.92 -20.38
C THR A 567 -42.18 -4.69 -21.34
N GLY A 568 -42.20 -6.02 -21.21
CA GLY A 568 -43.05 -6.92 -21.98
C GLY A 568 -43.92 -7.80 -21.08
N ASN A 569 -45.20 -7.92 -21.40
CA ASN A 569 -46.11 -8.82 -20.69
C ASN A 569 -46.03 -10.23 -21.31
N ILE A 570 -45.46 -11.18 -20.57
CA ILE A 570 -45.33 -12.58 -21.01
C ILE A 570 -46.69 -13.30 -20.89
N SER A 571 -47.44 -12.98 -19.85
CA SER A 571 -48.80 -13.48 -19.63
C SER A 571 -49.66 -12.41 -18.96
N GLN A 572 -50.93 -12.73 -18.67
CA GLN A 572 -51.79 -11.83 -17.89
C GLN A 572 -51.29 -11.57 -16.46
N ARG A 573 -50.36 -12.40 -15.95
CA ARG A 573 -49.88 -12.37 -14.58
C ARG A 573 -48.38 -12.13 -14.45
N VAL A 574 -47.62 -12.20 -15.54
CA VAL A 574 -46.16 -12.15 -15.51
C VAL A 574 -45.67 -11.14 -16.54
N SER A 575 -44.81 -10.23 -16.08
CA SER A 575 -44.15 -9.24 -16.92
C SER A 575 -42.64 -9.31 -16.71
N LEU A 576 -41.89 -8.99 -17.75
CA LEU A 576 -40.43 -8.91 -17.74
C LEU A 576 -40.02 -7.50 -18.15
N ARG A 577 -39.09 -6.91 -17.40
CA ARG A 577 -38.49 -5.60 -17.67
C ARG A 577 -36.99 -5.78 -17.84
N GLY A 578 -36.44 -5.23 -18.91
CA GLY A 578 -34.99 -5.11 -19.10
C GLY A 578 -34.63 -3.65 -19.35
N SER A 579 -33.55 -3.16 -18.73
CA SER A 579 -33.05 -1.80 -18.96
C SER A 579 -31.54 -1.72 -18.86
N VAL A 580 -30.97 -0.70 -19.48
CA VAL A 580 -29.55 -0.32 -19.35
C VAL A 580 -29.49 1.13 -18.90
N ALA A 581 -28.64 1.42 -17.93
CA ALA A 581 -28.36 2.75 -17.44
C ALA A 581 -26.90 3.12 -17.70
N TRP A 582 -26.68 4.37 -18.10
CA TRP A 582 -25.36 4.98 -18.15
C TRP A 582 -25.35 6.17 -17.21
N GLN A 583 -24.36 6.23 -16.33
CA GLN A 583 -24.16 7.36 -15.44
C GLN A 583 -22.83 8.05 -15.75
N LYS A 584 -22.82 9.37 -15.62
CA LYS A 584 -21.60 10.18 -15.68
C LYS A 584 -21.62 11.20 -14.54
N GLY A 585 -20.53 11.23 -13.79
CA GLY A 585 -20.39 12.06 -12.59
C GLY A 585 -19.57 13.33 -12.81
N SER A 586 -19.32 14.01 -11.69
CA SER A 586 -18.16 14.86 -11.50
C SER A 586 -16.87 14.08 -11.79
N ASP A 587 -15.79 14.81 -12.09
CA ASP A 587 -14.48 14.27 -12.38
C ASP A 587 -14.50 13.22 -13.51
N ASP A 588 -13.96 12.03 -13.27
CA ASP A 588 -13.83 10.94 -14.23
C ASP A 588 -14.80 9.77 -13.98
N PHE A 589 -15.76 9.91 -13.06
CA PHE A 589 -16.72 8.87 -12.75
C PHE A 589 -17.59 8.50 -13.96
N ALA A 590 -17.62 7.21 -14.28
CA ALA A 590 -18.60 6.64 -15.20
C ALA A 590 -19.04 5.26 -14.72
N GLN A 591 -20.30 4.94 -15.01
CA GLN A 591 -20.89 3.64 -14.69
C GLN A 591 -21.81 3.18 -15.80
N THR A 592 -21.79 1.88 -16.07
CA THR A 592 -22.80 1.20 -16.91
C THR A 592 -23.45 0.09 -16.10
N ALA A 593 -24.78 0.03 -16.11
CA ALA A 593 -25.50 -1.02 -15.39
C ALA A 593 -26.65 -1.59 -16.23
N GLY A 594 -26.78 -2.91 -16.20
CA GLY A 594 -27.89 -3.68 -16.75
C GLY A 594 -28.85 -4.14 -15.66
N PHE A 595 -30.14 -4.08 -15.94
CA PHE A 595 -31.20 -4.47 -15.01
C PHE A 595 -32.13 -5.45 -15.70
N LEU A 596 -32.47 -6.53 -15.00
CA LEU A 596 -33.50 -7.48 -15.41
C LEU A 596 -34.46 -7.71 -14.24
N SER A 597 -35.76 -7.47 -14.46
CA SER A 597 -36.78 -7.68 -13.43
C SER A 597 -37.92 -8.52 -13.95
N MET A 598 -38.35 -9.49 -13.16
CA MET A 598 -39.56 -10.29 -13.38
C MET A 598 -40.58 -9.94 -12.32
N THR A 599 -41.78 -9.56 -12.74
CA THR A 599 -42.88 -9.22 -11.83
C THR A 599 -44.07 -10.15 -12.00
N VAL A 600 -44.75 -10.44 -10.90
CA VAL A 600 -45.96 -11.28 -10.87
C VAL A 600 -47.12 -10.50 -10.27
N LYS A 601 -48.32 -10.70 -10.81
CA LYS A 601 -49.61 -10.18 -10.31
C LYS A 601 -50.57 -11.37 -10.10
N TRP A 602 -51.21 -11.48 -8.93
CA TRP A 602 -52.12 -12.59 -8.60
C TRP A 602 -53.59 -12.25 -8.79
#